data_AF-A0A9R0DH98-F1
#
_entry.id   AF-A0A9R0DH98-F1
#
_cell.length_a   1.000
_cell.length_b   1.000
_cell.length_c   1.000
_cell.angle_alpha   90.00
_cell.angle_beta   90.00
_cell.angle_gamma   90.00
#
_symmetry.space_group_name_H-M   'P 1'
#
loop_
_entity.id
_entity.type
_entity.pdbx_description
1 polymer ?
#
loop_
_entity_poly.entity_id
_entity_poly.type
_entity_poly.pdbx_seq_one_letter_code
_entity_poly.pdbx_strand_id
1 'polypeptide(L)'
;MIVRHIFTSLVIVGLAAEVWSHVEIEAEDYFFPLEPLVNYCKMSEQCSHDFVPICGQDAVGVARMFNDNCDMFELNCDEKQKYRHVKMDLCRFDKPEPPYE
;
A
#
# COMPACT_ATOMS: atom_id res chain seq x y z
N MET A 1 -41.52 -30.37 10.79
CA MET A 1 -40.83 -29.58 9.73
C MET A 1 -40.07 -28.37 10.27
N ILE A 2 -40.66 -27.58 11.18
CA ILE A 2 -40.05 -26.35 11.74
C ILE A 2 -38.65 -26.57 12.35
N VAL A 3 -38.45 -27.63 13.13
CA VAL A 3 -37.16 -27.94 13.78
C VAL A 3 -36.03 -28.19 12.77
N ARG A 4 -36.33 -28.80 11.61
CA ARG A 4 -35.33 -29.00 10.54
C ARG A 4 -34.91 -27.68 9.90
N HIS A 5 -35.85 -26.76 9.68
CA HIS A 5 -35.54 -25.45 9.10
C HIS A 5 -34.70 -24.59 10.04
N ILE A 6 -35.00 -24.60 11.34
CA ILE A 6 -34.22 -23.87 12.35
C ILE A 6 -32.79 -24.41 12.40
N PHE A 7 -32.62 -25.73 12.40
CA PHE A 7 -31.29 -26.34 12.44
C PHE A 7 -30.48 -26.02 11.17
N THR A 8 -31.10 -26.08 9.99
CA THR A 8 -30.41 -25.71 8.75
C THR A 8 -30.03 -24.23 8.71
N SER A 9 -30.88 -23.33 9.22
CA SER A 9 -30.56 -21.90 9.27
C SER A 9 -29.42 -21.59 10.23
N LEU A 10 -29.36 -22.24 11.40
CA LEU A 10 -28.25 -22.08 12.35
C LEU A 10 -26.92 -22.55 11.78
N VAL A 11 -26.91 -23.66 11.03
CA VAL A 11 -25.70 -24.15 10.35
C VAL A 11 -25.22 -23.17 9.28
N ILE A 12 -26.13 -22.59 8.50
CA ILE A 12 -25.77 -21.59 7.46
C ILE A 12 -25.20 -20.32 8.09
N VAL A 13 -25.81 -19.82 9.16
CA VAL A 13 -25.33 -18.61 9.87
C VAL A 13 -23.97 -18.86 10.52
N GLY A 14 -23.75 -20.04 11.12
CA GLY A 14 -22.46 -20.42 11.69
C GLY A 14 -21.35 -20.47 10.64
N LEU A 15 -21.61 -21.10 9.48
CA LEU A 15 -20.65 -21.17 8.38
C LEU A 15 -20.34 -19.77 7.80
N ALA A 16 -21.34 -18.89 7.70
CA ALA A 16 -21.15 -17.52 7.22
C ALA A 16 -20.27 -16.68 8.17
N ALA A 17 -20.38 -16.89 9.49
CA ALA A 17 -19.55 -16.20 10.48
C ALA A 17 -18.06 -16.58 10.37
N GLU A 18 -17.74 -17.85 10.09
CA GLU A 18 -16.34 -18.28 9.91
C GLU A 18 -15.72 -17.70 8.63
N VAL A 19 -16.50 -17.60 7.54
CA VAL A 19 -16.04 -17.03 6.26
C VAL A 19 -15.65 -15.55 6.39
N TRP A 20 -16.35 -14.77 7.23
CA TRP A 20 -16.05 -13.34 7.40
C TRP A 20 -14.81 -13.08 8.25
N SER A 21 -14.41 -14.01 9.14
CA SER A 21 -13.21 -13.84 9.98
C SER A 21 -11.88 -13.94 9.21
N HIS A 22 -11.89 -14.47 7.98
CA HIS A 22 -10.69 -14.62 7.15
C HIS A 22 -10.41 -13.44 6.21
N VAL A 23 -11.21 -12.37 6.25
CA VAL A 23 -11.04 -11.16 5.42
C VAL A 23 -10.60 -9.96 6.25
N GLU A 24 -9.77 -10.19 7.26
CA GLU A 24 -8.96 -9.14 7.89
C GLU A 24 -7.51 -9.60 7.83
N ILE A 25 -6.96 -9.61 6.61
CA ILE A 25 -5.52 -9.73 6.41
C ILE A 25 -4.93 -8.37 6.77
N GLU A 26 -4.42 -8.28 8.00
CA GLU A 26 -3.61 -7.19 8.50
C GLU A 26 -2.49 -6.88 7.49
N ALA A 27 -2.58 -5.71 6.85
CA ALA A 27 -1.57 -5.14 5.96
C ALA A 27 -0.55 -4.28 6.74
N GLU A 28 -0.33 -4.62 8.01
CA GLU A 28 0.57 -3.91 8.90
C GLU A 28 1.64 -4.93 9.35
N ASP A 29 2.91 -4.59 9.12
CA ASP A 29 4.11 -5.30 9.62
C ASP A 29 4.65 -6.54 8.86
N TYR A 30 4.59 -6.57 7.53
CA TYR A 30 5.56 -7.40 6.80
C TYR A 30 6.93 -6.72 6.71
N PHE A 31 7.77 -7.01 7.71
CA PHE A 31 9.23 -7.07 7.56
C PHE A 31 9.55 -7.88 6.29
N PHE A 32 9.82 -7.21 5.17
CA PHE A 32 9.88 -7.83 3.85
C PHE A 32 11.05 -8.82 3.75
N PRO A 33 10.78 -10.11 3.52
CA PRO A 33 11.78 -11.10 3.14
C PRO A 33 12.45 -10.64 1.84
N LEU A 34 13.78 -10.57 1.83
CA LEU A 34 14.67 -10.35 0.67
C LEU A 34 13.93 -10.01 -0.62
N GLU A 35 13.67 -8.72 -0.83
CA GLU A 35 12.99 -8.25 -2.04
C GLU A 35 13.64 -8.87 -3.29
N PRO A 36 12.86 -9.40 -4.24
CA PRO A 36 13.42 -9.78 -5.54
C PRO A 36 14.19 -8.57 -6.07
N LEU A 37 15.37 -8.76 -6.67
CA LEU A 37 16.17 -7.67 -7.23
C LEU A 37 15.30 -6.79 -8.15
N VAL A 38 14.75 -5.70 -7.59
CA VAL A 38 13.86 -4.81 -8.31
C VAL A 38 14.72 -4.01 -9.27
N ASN A 39 14.51 -4.22 -10.57
CA ASN A 39 15.20 -3.45 -11.60
C ASN A 39 14.37 -2.20 -11.91
N TYR A 40 14.62 -1.13 -11.13
CA TYR A 40 13.93 0.15 -11.28
C TYR A 40 14.10 0.76 -12.68
N CYS A 41 15.25 0.54 -13.33
CA CYS A 41 15.49 1.05 -14.69
C CYS A 41 14.56 0.41 -15.73
N LYS A 42 14.32 -0.90 -15.61
CA LYS A 42 13.35 -1.58 -16.48
C LYS A 42 11.92 -1.14 -16.18
N MET A 43 11.62 -0.82 -14.93
CA MET A 43 10.30 -0.36 -14.53
C MET A 43 10.04 1.05 -15.06
N SER A 44 10.98 1.98 -14.94
CA SER A 44 10.84 3.33 -15.49
C SER A 44 10.66 3.32 -17.01
N GLU A 45 11.46 2.53 -17.75
CA GLU A 45 11.35 2.41 -19.21
C GLU A 45 9.97 1.93 -19.71
N GLN A 46 9.26 1.14 -18.90
CA GLN A 46 7.95 0.57 -19.25
C GLN A 46 6.77 1.32 -18.60
N CYS A 47 7.06 2.32 -17.77
CA CYS A 47 6.07 3.05 -17.02
C CYS A 47 5.38 4.10 -17.90
N SER A 48 4.11 4.36 -17.64
CA SER A 48 3.35 5.44 -18.28
C SER A 48 3.04 6.49 -17.24
N HIS A 49 3.52 7.71 -17.44
CA HIS A 49 3.22 8.84 -16.56
C HIS A 49 1.72 9.12 -16.53
N ASP A 50 1.13 9.02 -15.34
CA ASP A 50 -0.27 9.33 -15.08
C ASP A 50 -0.43 10.62 -14.25
N PHE A 51 0.67 11.20 -13.77
CA PHE A 51 0.72 12.39 -12.92
C PHE A 51 -0.14 12.29 -11.65
N VAL A 52 -0.40 11.07 -11.18
CA VAL A 52 -1.09 10.84 -9.91
C VAL A 52 -0.05 10.86 -8.79
N PRO A 53 -0.05 11.89 -7.91
CA PRO A 53 1.02 12.05 -6.94
C PRO A 53 1.04 10.91 -5.93
N ILE A 54 2.25 10.49 -5.58
CA ILE A 54 2.50 9.43 -4.59
C ILE A 54 3.47 9.90 -3.51
N CYS A 55 3.52 9.16 -2.41
CA CYS A 55 4.53 9.31 -1.36
C CYS A 55 5.51 8.13 -1.41
N GLY A 56 6.80 8.41 -1.54
CA GLY A 56 7.85 7.41 -1.42
C GLY A 56 8.63 7.59 -0.12
N GLN A 57 9.10 6.50 0.48
CA GLN A 57 10.03 6.53 1.61
C GLN A 57 11.28 5.69 1.33
N ASP A 58 12.46 6.22 1.68
CA ASP A 58 13.72 5.48 1.56
C ASP A 58 13.96 4.52 2.74
N ALA A 59 15.08 3.79 2.69
CA ALA A 59 15.45 2.84 3.74
C ALA A 59 15.82 3.50 5.09
N VAL A 60 16.09 4.81 5.10
CA VAL A 60 16.44 5.60 6.29
C VAL A 60 15.20 6.23 6.92
N GLY A 61 14.06 6.19 6.23
CA GLY A 61 12.78 6.74 6.67
C GLY A 61 12.48 8.14 6.12
N VAL A 62 13.30 8.66 5.20
CA VAL A 62 13.06 9.95 4.54
C VAL A 62 11.92 9.80 3.55
N ALA A 63 10.82 10.51 3.80
CA ALA A 63 9.65 10.54 2.94
C ALA A 63 9.74 11.70 1.94
N ARG A 64 9.30 11.47 0.70
CA ARG A 64 9.30 12.44 -0.40
C ARG A 64 8.09 12.27 -1.30
N MET A 65 7.52 13.38 -1.74
CA MET A 65 6.48 13.41 -2.77
C MET A 65 7.07 13.22 -4.17
N PHE A 66 6.41 12.40 -4.99
CA PHE A 66 6.69 12.20 -6.41
C PHE A 66 5.43 12.53 -7.23
N ASN A 67 5.58 12.97 -8.49
CA ASN A 67 4.39 13.29 -9.29
C ASN A 67 3.65 12.03 -9.72
N ASP A 68 4.36 10.91 -9.88
CA ASP A 68 3.81 9.58 -10.11
C ASP A 68 4.80 8.46 -9.71
N ASN A 69 4.38 7.21 -9.92
CA ASN A 69 5.23 6.03 -9.69
C ASN A 69 6.45 5.98 -10.62
N CYS A 70 6.34 6.51 -11.84
CA CYS A 70 7.40 6.47 -12.84
C CYS A 70 8.57 7.34 -12.40
N ASP A 71 8.30 8.57 -11.95
CA ASP A 71 9.31 9.48 -11.39
C ASP A 71 10.08 8.85 -10.23
N MET A 72 9.39 8.08 -9.38
CA MET A 72 10.04 7.36 -8.28
C MET A 72 10.96 6.25 -8.80
N PHE A 73 10.54 5.49 -9.83
CA PHE A 73 11.39 4.47 -10.44
C PHE A 73 12.59 5.06 -11.18
N GLU A 74 12.41 6.19 -11.86
CA GLU A 74 13.50 6.93 -12.50
C GLU A 74 14.54 7.36 -11.48
N LEU A 75 14.12 7.99 -10.38
CA LEU A 75 15.04 8.40 -9.31
C LEU A 75 15.80 7.21 -8.71
N ASN A 76 15.10 6.10 -8.44
CA ASN A 76 15.72 4.89 -7.93
C ASN A 76 16.70 4.26 -8.93
N CYS A 77 16.43 4.35 -10.23
CA CYS A 77 17.34 3.88 -11.26
C CYS A 77 18.59 4.77 -11.37
N ASP A 78 18.39 6.09 -11.47
CA ASP A 78 19.44 7.06 -11.78
C ASP A 78 20.35 7.31 -10.59
N GLU A 79 19.76 7.57 -9.41
CA GLU A 79 20.49 7.90 -8.19
C GLU A 79 20.83 6.69 -7.33
N LYS A 80 20.46 5.48 -7.77
CA LYS A 80 20.59 4.22 -7.01
C LYS A 80 19.92 4.29 -5.63
N GLN A 81 18.89 5.12 -5.52
CA GLN A 81 18.04 5.20 -4.34
C GLN A 81 17.06 4.03 -4.29
N LYS A 82 16.39 3.88 -3.14
CA LYS A 82 15.45 2.78 -2.87
C LYS A 82 14.19 3.31 -2.20
N TYR A 83 13.58 4.32 -2.81
CA TYR A 83 12.26 4.79 -2.40
C TYR A 83 11.21 3.71 -2.70
N ARG A 84 10.33 3.47 -1.75
CA ARG A 84 9.16 2.59 -1.90
C ARG A 84 7.91 3.40 -1.68
N HIS A 85 6.86 3.08 -2.43
CA HIS A 85 5.56 3.71 -2.24
C HIS A 85 5.03 3.40 -0.83
N VAL A 86 4.60 4.43 -0.12
CA VAL A 86 4.04 4.36 1.23
C VAL A 86 2.75 5.18 1.32
N LYS A 87 2.06 5.09 2.46
CA LYS A 87 0.82 5.87 2.72
C LYS A 87 1.10 7.37 2.54
N MET A 88 0.22 8.06 1.81
CA MET A 88 0.35 9.48 1.47
C MET A 88 0.55 10.39 2.69
N ASP A 89 -0.03 10.02 3.85
CA ASP A 89 0.09 10.81 5.08
C ASP A 89 1.53 10.91 5.60
N LEU A 90 2.42 9.99 5.24
CA LEU A 90 3.85 10.04 5.60
C LEU A 90 4.59 11.21 4.93
N CYS A 91 4.11 11.68 3.78
CA CYS A 91 4.66 12.86 3.12
C CYS A 91 3.90 14.16 3.49
N ARG A 92 2.77 14.05 4.21
CA ARG A 92 1.94 15.20 4.60
C ARG A 92 2.38 15.85 5.91
N PHE A 93 3.49 15.41 6.52
CA PHE A 93 4.02 16.00 7.74
C PHE A 93 4.61 17.41 7.56
N ASP A 94 4.66 17.94 6.34
CA ASP A 94 4.99 19.36 6.06
C ASP A 94 3.81 20.11 5.42
N LYS A 95 2.65 20.17 6.06
CA LYS A 95 1.88 21.41 5.98
C LYS A 95 2.40 22.33 7.08
N PRO A 96 3.21 23.37 6.79
CA PRO A 96 3.22 24.50 7.69
C PRO A 96 1.75 24.93 7.85
N GLU A 97 1.31 25.13 9.09
CA GLU A 97 0.04 25.78 9.35
C GLU A 97 -0.07 27.01 8.42
N PRO A 98 -1.22 27.23 7.75
CA PRO A 98 -1.39 28.47 7.02
C PRO A 98 -1.15 29.61 8.03
N PRO A 99 -0.33 30.63 7.71
CA PRO A 99 -0.25 31.79 8.57
C PRO A 99 -1.66 32.36 8.63
N TYR A 100 -2.22 32.42 9.83
CA TYR A 100 -3.40 33.22 10.10
C TYR A 100 -3.05 34.67 9.72
N GLU A 101 -3.70 35.20 8.68
CA GLU A 101 -3.86 36.65 8.46
C GLU A 101 -5.35 36.95 8.32
#